data_AF-A0A7S1QA40-F1
#
_entry.id   AF-A0A7S1QA40-F1
#
_cell.length_a   1.000
_cell.length_b   1.000
_cell.length_c   1.000
_cell.angle_alpha   90.00
_cell.angle_beta   90.00
_cell.angle_gamma   90.00
#
_symmetry.space_group_name_H-M   'P 1'
#
loop_
_entity.id
_entity.type
_entity.pdbx_description
1 polymer ?
#
loop_
_entity_poly.entity_id
_entity_poly.type
_entity_poly.pdbx_seq_one_letter_code
_entity_poly.pdbx_strand_id
1 'polypeptide(L)'
;MPTPARRKQSRKPKRSRSRTVPPVDPPPPLPECDDDDDAEDNGDEGGDAAAATYPDFYLAPLHGSLYCVLCQCEVVVADAEVHPLSAQHEEAFEAHRQELVEIKRARNGRGRRRGPRPERERDQCVVCMAHDATHGFLPCAHRVLCEACAAELSREDRCYICRRDVSEVGPITRSPTPPPSPSPSSSEVEFVEVASSAITVSDDSQPIDV
;
A
#
# COMPACT_ATOMS: atom_id res chain seq x y z
N MET A 1 -36.10 35.17 -49.68
CA MET A 1 -34.73 34.62 -49.63
C MET A 1 -34.80 33.25 -48.94
N PRO A 2 -34.83 32.13 -49.68
CA PRO A 2 -34.88 30.80 -49.07
C PRO A 2 -33.52 30.43 -48.46
N THR A 3 -33.52 29.87 -47.26
CA THR A 3 -32.32 29.41 -46.54
C THR A 3 -31.84 28.05 -47.05
N PRO A 4 -30.52 27.80 -47.17
CA PRO A 4 -30.02 26.54 -47.70
C PRO A 4 -30.19 25.39 -46.69
N ALA A 5 -30.81 24.31 -47.16
CA ALA A 5 -31.03 23.08 -46.41
C ALA A 5 -29.69 22.40 -46.05
N ARG A 6 -29.49 22.17 -44.75
CA ARG A 6 -28.27 21.60 -44.16
C ARG A 6 -28.22 20.09 -44.41
N ARG A 7 -27.44 19.68 -45.41
CA ARG A 7 -27.23 18.30 -45.86
C ARG A 7 -26.53 17.48 -44.74
N LYS A 8 -27.27 16.57 -44.11
CA LYS A 8 -26.76 15.66 -43.07
C LYS A 8 -25.76 14.68 -43.70
N GLN A 9 -24.49 14.77 -43.32
CA GLN A 9 -23.46 13.81 -43.72
C GLN A 9 -23.57 12.57 -42.84
N SER A 10 -24.03 11.47 -43.43
CA SER A 10 -24.06 10.14 -42.80
C SER A 10 -22.63 9.66 -42.53
N ARG A 11 -22.23 9.67 -41.25
CA ARG A 11 -20.93 9.13 -40.83
C ARG A 11 -20.97 7.60 -40.93
N LYS A 12 -20.17 7.03 -41.84
CA LYS A 12 -19.99 5.57 -41.96
C LYS A 12 -19.45 4.98 -40.64
N PRO A 13 -19.97 3.83 -40.18
CA PRO A 13 -19.48 3.17 -38.97
C PRO A 13 -18.03 2.73 -39.16
N LYS A 14 -17.15 3.15 -38.24
CA LYS A 14 -15.76 2.69 -38.19
C LYS A 14 -15.78 1.21 -37.81
N ARG A 15 -15.45 0.32 -38.76
CA ARG A 15 -15.17 -1.10 -38.50
C ARG A 15 -14.08 -1.20 -37.43
N SER A 16 -14.45 -1.73 -36.26
CA SER A 16 -13.52 -2.11 -35.21
C SER A 16 -12.62 -3.22 -35.75
N ARG A 17 -11.33 -2.92 -35.91
CA ARG A 17 -10.32 -3.95 -36.16
C ARG A 17 -10.18 -4.73 -34.86
N SER A 18 -10.61 -5.99 -34.86
CA SER A 18 -10.30 -6.95 -33.81
C SER A 18 -8.78 -7.02 -33.68
N ARG A 19 -8.27 -6.54 -32.54
CA ARG A 19 -6.87 -6.79 -32.17
C ARG A 19 -6.77 -8.26 -31.82
N THR A 20 -6.14 -9.04 -32.70
CA THR A 20 -5.63 -10.37 -32.35
C THR A 20 -4.62 -10.17 -31.23
N VAL A 21 -4.94 -10.66 -30.03
CA VAL A 21 -4.02 -10.68 -28.90
C VAL A 21 -2.96 -11.74 -29.23
N PRO A 22 -1.66 -11.42 -29.23
CA PRO A 22 -0.63 -12.42 -29.44
C PRO A 22 -0.73 -13.49 -28.33
N PRO A 23 -0.41 -14.76 -28.64
CA PRO A 23 -0.37 -15.82 -27.64
C PRO A 23 0.60 -15.41 -26.53
N VAL A 24 0.12 -15.42 -25.29
CA VAL A 24 0.95 -15.22 -24.11
C VAL A 24 1.58 -16.57 -23.80
N ASP A 25 2.90 -16.62 -23.74
CA ASP A 25 3.61 -17.84 -23.32
C ASP A 25 3.11 -18.27 -21.93
N PRO A 26 2.89 -19.58 -21.71
CA PRO A 26 2.48 -20.07 -20.40
C PRO A 26 3.54 -19.67 -19.37
N PRO A 27 3.12 -19.26 -18.16
CA PRO A 27 4.07 -18.96 -17.10
C PRO A 27 4.95 -20.19 -16.82
N PRO A 28 6.25 -19.99 -16.50
CA PRO A 28 7.11 -21.10 -16.11
C PRO A 28 6.47 -21.86 -14.93
N PRO A 29 6.64 -23.19 -14.86
CA PRO A 29 6.16 -23.97 -13.74
C PRO A 29 6.74 -23.38 -12.46
N LEU A 30 5.88 -23.19 -11.46
CA LEU A 30 6.32 -22.76 -10.14
C LEU A 30 7.28 -23.84 -9.60
N PRO A 31 8.33 -23.44 -8.86
CA PRO A 31 9.16 -24.40 -8.16
C PRO A 31 8.24 -25.28 -7.31
N GLU A 32 8.29 -26.58 -7.57
CA GLU A 32 7.61 -27.59 -6.76
C GLU A 32 8.18 -27.44 -5.36
N CYS A 33 7.35 -26.99 -4.42
CA CYS A 33 7.67 -27.09 -3.02
C CYS A 33 7.60 -28.58 -2.70
N ASP A 34 8.78 -29.19 -2.54
CA ASP A 34 8.89 -30.50 -1.92
C ASP A 34 8.24 -30.38 -0.52
N ASP A 35 7.01 -30.91 -0.40
CA ASP A 35 6.23 -31.00 0.83
C ASP A 35 6.83 -32.09 1.75
N ASP A 36 8.12 -31.97 2.05
CA ASP A 36 8.82 -32.78 3.06
C ASP A 36 9.13 -31.88 4.26
N ASP A 37 8.15 -31.66 5.12
CA ASP A 37 8.38 -31.54 6.56
C ASP A 37 7.04 -31.68 7.28
N ASP A 38 6.92 -32.82 7.97
CA ASP A 38 5.91 -33.15 8.96
C ASP A 38 5.69 -31.99 9.94
N ALA A 39 4.69 -31.15 9.64
CA ALA A 39 4.16 -30.19 10.59
C ALA A 39 3.36 -30.97 11.64
N GLU A 40 4.04 -31.35 12.71
CA GLU A 40 3.42 -31.81 13.94
C GLU A 40 2.34 -30.80 14.36
N ASP A 41 1.11 -31.31 14.38
CA ASP A 41 -0.13 -30.74 14.89
C ASP A 41 0.09 -30.23 16.33
N ASN A 42 0.46 -28.96 16.47
CA ASN A 42 0.41 -28.26 17.74
C ASN A 42 -0.94 -27.57 17.83
N GLY A 43 -1.88 -28.25 18.49
CA GLY A 43 -3.21 -27.75 18.77
C GLY A 43 -3.20 -26.32 19.31
N ASP A 44 -3.89 -25.44 18.59
CA ASP A 44 -4.29 -24.12 19.05
C ASP A 44 -5.47 -24.28 20.02
N GLU A 45 -5.19 -24.74 21.24
CA GLU A 45 -6.12 -24.61 22.34
C GLU A 45 -6.07 -23.17 22.86
N GLY A 46 -7.20 -22.48 22.73
CA GLY A 46 -7.40 -21.13 23.22
C GLY A 46 -6.97 -20.95 24.68
N GLY A 47 -6.21 -19.89 24.91
CA GLY A 47 -5.84 -19.45 26.24
C GLY A 47 -5.75 -17.93 26.25
N ASP A 48 -6.79 -17.31 26.82
CA ASP A 48 -6.75 -15.93 27.32
C ASP A 48 -5.43 -15.70 28.05
N ALA A 49 -4.66 -14.69 27.61
CA ALA A 49 -3.41 -14.29 28.22
C ALA A 49 -3.65 -13.65 29.60
N ALA A 50 -3.93 -14.49 30.58
CA ALA A 50 -3.58 -14.24 31.96
C ALA A 50 -2.05 -14.40 32.08
N ALA A 51 -1.41 -13.33 32.55
CA ALA A 51 -0.05 -13.25 33.10
C ALA A 51 0.59 -14.60 33.48
N ALA A 52 1.21 -15.28 32.50
CA ALA A 52 2.14 -16.36 32.76
C ALA A 52 3.52 -15.74 32.96
N THR A 53 3.89 -15.61 34.22
CA THR A 53 5.27 -15.56 34.69
C THR A 53 6.10 -16.56 33.91
N TYR A 54 6.93 -16.07 32.98
CA TYR A 54 8.06 -16.84 32.48
C TYR A 54 8.86 -17.31 33.71
N PRO A 55 9.14 -18.61 33.89
CA PRO A 55 10.14 -19.00 34.87
C PRO A 55 11.45 -18.40 34.39
N ASP A 56 11.89 -17.42 35.17
CA ASP A 56 13.21 -16.84 35.16
C ASP A 56 14.27 -17.94 35.02
N PHE A 57 14.68 -18.23 33.77
CA PHE A 57 16.03 -18.72 33.50
C PHE A 57 16.99 -17.53 33.67
N TYR A 58 17.01 -16.98 34.89
CA TYR A 58 18.06 -16.09 35.36
C TYR A 58 19.30 -16.95 35.55
N LEU A 59 20.09 -17.10 34.48
CA LEU A 59 21.51 -17.37 34.63
C LEU A 59 22.14 -16.10 35.21
N ALA A 60 22.08 -15.96 36.53
CA ALA A 60 22.78 -14.90 37.23
C ALA A 60 24.30 -15.07 36.99
N PRO A 61 25.00 -14.05 36.48
CA PRO A 61 26.44 -14.11 36.27
C PRO A 61 27.15 -13.97 37.61
N LEU A 62 27.19 -15.05 38.39
CA LEU A 62 28.08 -15.17 39.52
C LEU A 62 29.39 -15.76 39.01
N HIS A 63 30.35 -14.89 38.73
CA HIS A 63 31.79 -15.20 38.68
C HIS A 63 32.17 -16.49 37.91
N GLY A 64 32.25 -16.42 36.59
CA GLY A 64 33.21 -17.23 35.81
C GLY A 64 33.09 -18.75 35.86
N SER A 65 31.93 -19.32 36.20
CA SER A 65 31.67 -20.74 35.99
C SER A 65 30.17 -21.02 35.92
N LEU A 66 29.70 -21.49 34.76
CA LEU A 66 28.33 -21.95 34.57
C LEU A 66 28.29 -23.47 34.79
N TYR A 67 27.72 -23.88 35.93
CA TYR A 67 27.55 -25.29 36.26
C TYR A 67 26.22 -25.80 35.69
N CYS A 68 26.26 -26.85 34.87
CA CYS A 68 25.05 -27.55 34.42
C CYS A 68 24.51 -28.42 35.56
N VAL A 69 23.42 -27.99 36.20
CA VAL A 69 22.83 -28.62 37.39
C VAL A 69 22.36 -30.06 37.13
N LEU A 70 22.11 -30.44 35.87
CA LEU A 70 21.56 -31.75 35.51
C LEU A 70 22.62 -32.86 35.35
N CYS A 71 23.90 -32.54 35.18
CA CYS A 71 24.94 -33.54 34.87
C CYS A 71 26.02 -33.71 35.94
N GLN A 72 26.15 -32.78 36.91
CA GLN A 72 27.30 -32.73 37.84
C GLN A 72 28.69 -32.80 37.15
N CYS A 73 28.74 -32.57 35.85
CA CYS A 73 29.98 -32.51 35.09
C CYS A 73 30.43 -31.04 34.99
N GLU A 74 31.67 -30.79 35.38
CA GLU A 74 32.29 -29.47 35.36
C GLU A 74 32.54 -29.07 33.90
N VAL A 75 31.59 -28.34 33.29
CA VAL A 75 31.79 -27.79 31.95
C VAL A 75 32.65 -26.54 32.12
N VAL A 76 33.97 -26.73 32.00
CA VAL A 76 34.89 -25.64 31.81
C VAL A 76 34.55 -25.00 30.47
N VAL A 77 33.79 -23.90 30.49
CA VAL A 77 33.67 -23.03 29.32
C VAL A 77 35.03 -22.35 29.21
N ALA A 78 36.00 -23.05 28.64
CA ALA A 78 37.29 -22.48 28.28
C ALA A 78 36.99 -21.26 27.43
N ASP A 79 37.47 -20.10 27.88
CA ASP A 79 37.24 -18.76 27.36
C ASP A 79 36.81 -18.82 25.89
N ALA A 80 35.49 -18.86 25.67
CA ALA A 80 34.94 -18.85 24.33
C ALA A 80 35.23 -17.46 23.81
N GLU A 81 36.39 -17.31 23.17
CA GLU A 81 36.82 -16.12 22.50
C GLU A 81 35.63 -15.66 21.67
N VAL A 82 34.99 -14.57 22.11
CA VAL A 82 33.87 -13.97 21.42
C VAL A 82 34.44 -13.52 20.09
N HIS A 83 34.30 -14.38 19.09
CA HIS A 83 34.98 -14.23 17.83
C HIS A 83 34.51 -12.90 17.22
N PRO A 84 35.41 -12.00 16.81
CA PRO A 84 35.08 -10.65 16.34
C PRO A 84 34.30 -10.61 15.00
N LEU A 85 33.72 -11.74 14.59
CA LEU A 85 32.75 -11.86 13.49
C LEU A 85 31.50 -11.00 13.71
N SER A 86 31.28 -10.49 14.93
CA SER A 86 30.18 -9.56 15.20
C SER A 86 30.29 -8.26 14.41
N ALA A 87 31.49 -7.69 14.25
CA ALA A 87 31.66 -6.40 13.56
C ALA A 87 31.36 -6.50 12.06
N GLN A 88 31.84 -7.57 11.40
CA GLN A 88 31.59 -7.80 9.98
C GLN A 88 30.13 -8.14 9.69
N HIS A 89 29.47 -8.85 10.61
CA HIS A 89 28.04 -9.13 10.49
C HIS A 89 27.19 -7.89 10.74
N GLU A 90 27.52 -7.06 11.73
CA GLU A 90 26.83 -5.79 12.00
C GLU A 90 26.88 -4.85 10.80
N GLU A 91 28.04 -4.72 10.15
CA GLU A 91 28.19 -3.92 8.93
C GLU A 91 27.32 -4.46 7.78
N ALA A 92 27.28 -5.78 7.59
CA ALA A 92 26.43 -6.41 6.57
C ALA A 92 24.93 -6.20 6.84
N PHE A 93 24.49 -6.29 8.10
CA PHE A 93 23.10 -6.03 8.48
C PHE A 93 22.71 -4.57 8.28
N GLU A 94 23.60 -3.64 8.62
CA GLU A 94 23.35 -2.21 8.42
C GLU A 94 23.31 -1.83 6.94
N ALA A 95 24.20 -2.40 6.11
CA ALA A 95 24.17 -2.24 4.67
C ALA A 95 22.83 -2.73 4.07
N HIS A 96 22.36 -3.92 4.46
CA HIS A 96 21.08 -4.44 4.00
C HIS A 96 19.90 -3.56 4.44
N ARG A 97 19.94 -3.06 5.68
CA ARG A 97 18.92 -2.13 6.19
C ARG A 97 18.90 -0.82 5.39
N GLN A 98 20.06 -0.29 5.00
CA GLN A 98 20.16 0.91 4.16
C GLN A 98 19.61 0.64 2.75
N GLU A 99 19.94 -0.49 2.13
CA GLU A 99 19.41 -0.91 0.82
C GLU A 99 17.87 -0.97 0.81
N LEU A 100 17.26 -1.57 1.84
CA LEU A 100 15.80 -1.63 1.96
C LEU A 100 15.16 -0.24 2.07
N VAL A 101 15.82 0.70 2.75
CA VAL A 101 15.37 2.10 2.84
C VAL A 101 15.40 2.77 1.47
N GLU A 102 16.45 2.54 0.68
CA GLU A 102 16.56 3.07 -0.68
C GLU A 102 15.51 2.47 -1.62
N ILE A 103 15.27 1.15 -1.57
CA ILE A 103 14.22 0.49 -2.34
C ILE A 103 12.84 1.07 -1.99
N LYS A 104 12.55 1.29 -0.71
CA LYS A 104 11.29 1.89 -0.25
C LYS A 104 11.14 3.34 -0.73
N ARG A 105 12.21 4.13 -0.68
CA ARG A 105 12.24 5.49 -1.24
C ARG A 105 12.02 5.49 -2.74
N ALA A 106 12.67 4.59 -3.49
CA ALA A 106 12.50 4.45 -4.93
C ALA A 106 11.09 4.01 -5.32
N ARG A 107 10.43 3.15 -4.52
CA ARG A 107 9.03 2.75 -4.70
C ARG A 107 8.06 3.88 -4.36
N ASN A 108 8.31 4.64 -3.30
CA ASN A 108 7.47 5.78 -2.90
C ASN A 108 7.64 7.00 -3.82
N GLY A 109 8.83 7.24 -4.37
CA GLY A 109 9.10 8.28 -5.37
C GLY A 109 8.56 7.94 -6.75
N ARG A 110 8.48 6.65 -7.08
CA ARG A 110 7.59 6.12 -8.14
C ARG A 110 6.15 5.96 -7.65
N GLY A 111 5.78 6.72 -6.62
CA GLY A 111 4.41 6.94 -6.18
C GLY A 111 3.57 7.00 -7.43
N ARG A 112 2.77 5.95 -7.59
CA ARG A 112 2.05 5.62 -8.81
C ARG A 112 1.61 6.94 -9.40
N ARG A 113 2.10 7.27 -10.61
CA ARG A 113 1.35 8.17 -11.47
C ARG A 113 0.00 7.48 -11.72
N ARG A 114 -0.87 7.47 -10.72
CA ARG A 114 -2.30 7.63 -10.91
C ARG A 114 -2.38 8.98 -11.58
N GLY A 115 -2.07 9.00 -12.88
CA GLY A 115 -2.50 10.09 -13.74
C GLY A 115 -3.97 10.32 -13.43
N PRO A 116 -4.45 11.57 -13.55
CA PRO A 116 -5.81 11.95 -13.18
C PRO A 116 -6.76 10.83 -13.57
N ARG A 117 -7.24 10.14 -12.53
CA ARG A 117 -8.04 8.93 -12.67
C ARG A 117 -9.21 9.39 -13.52
N PRO A 118 -9.40 8.91 -14.77
CA PRO A 118 -10.35 9.51 -15.69
C PRO A 118 -11.68 9.66 -14.96
N GLU A 119 -12.05 10.91 -14.69
CA GLU A 119 -13.04 11.27 -13.69
C GLU A 119 -14.45 10.79 -14.08
N ARG A 120 -14.58 10.31 -15.32
CA ARG A 120 -15.86 10.04 -15.98
C ARG A 120 -16.31 8.58 -15.97
N GLU A 121 -15.44 7.62 -15.64
CA GLU A 121 -15.81 6.19 -15.73
C GLU A 121 -16.27 5.58 -14.41
N ARG A 122 -16.31 6.35 -13.31
CA ARG A 122 -16.54 5.79 -11.96
C ARG A 122 -17.91 6.07 -11.39
N ASP A 123 -18.73 6.73 -12.17
CA ASP A 123 -20.04 7.16 -11.75
C ASP A 123 -21.15 6.41 -12.49
N GLN A 124 -20.86 5.31 -13.19
CA GLN A 124 -21.88 4.45 -13.80
C GLN A 124 -22.24 3.27 -12.89
N CYS A 125 -23.52 2.87 -12.93
CA CYS A 125 -24.03 1.69 -12.24
C CYS A 125 -23.34 0.43 -12.77
N VAL A 126 -22.77 -0.38 -11.87
CA VAL A 126 -22.04 -1.59 -12.24
C VAL A 126 -22.95 -2.72 -12.74
N VAL A 127 -24.24 -2.65 -12.42
CA VAL A 127 -25.24 -3.66 -12.80
C VAL A 127 -25.74 -3.42 -14.23
N CYS A 128 -26.24 -2.22 -14.53
CA CYS A 128 -26.81 -1.94 -15.86
C CYS A 128 -25.83 -1.28 -16.84
N MET A 129 -24.73 -0.69 -16.35
CA MET A 129 -23.76 0.11 -17.14
C MET A 129 -24.39 1.18 -18.05
N ALA A 130 -25.65 1.58 -17.78
CA ALA A 130 -26.43 2.49 -18.61
C ALA A 130 -26.76 3.82 -17.90
N HIS A 131 -26.87 3.79 -16.57
CA HIS A 131 -27.26 4.92 -15.75
C HIS A 131 -26.18 5.25 -14.72
N ASP A 132 -26.21 6.47 -14.19
CA ASP A 132 -25.28 6.89 -13.16
C ASP A 132 -25.54 6.19 -11.82
N ALA A 133 -24.48 5.83 -11.11
CA ALA A 133 -24.50 5.28 -9.78
C ALA A 133 -24.86 6.39 -8.78
N THR A 134 -26.11 6.41 -8.33
CA THR A 134 -26.66 7.36 -7.36
C THR A 134 -26.81 6.77 -5.95
N HIS A 135 -26.88 5.44 -5.86
CA HIS A 135 -27.14 4.69 -4.64
C HIS A 135 -25.91 3.87 -4.23
N GLY A 136 -25.79 3.62 -2.93
CA GLY A 136 -24.73 2.77 -2.39
C GLY A 136 -25.16 2.01 -1.15
N PHE A 137 -24.26 1.11 -0.74
CA PHE A 137 -24.50 0.18 0.36
C PHE A 137 -24.10 0.77 1.71
N LEU A 138 -24.99 0.71 2.70
CA LEU A 138 -24.69 1.03 4.09
C LEU A 138 -24.29 -0.24 4.85
N PRO A 139 -23.25 -0.20 5.72
CA PRO A 139 -22.53 0.99 6.21
C PRO A 139 -21.27 1.37 5.41
N CYS A 140 -20.91 0.64 4.35
CA CYS A 140 -19.62 0.83 3.68
C CYS A 140 -19.53 2.04 2.72
N ALA A 141 -20.68 2.64 2.37
CA ALA A 141 -20.84 3.81 1.50
C ALA A 141 -20.25 3.67 0.07
N HIS A 142 -20.08 2.45 -0.44
CA HIS A 142 -19.66 2.24 -1.82
C HIS A 142 -20.82 2.52 -2.79
N ARG A 143 -20.70 3.59 -3.58
CA ARG A 143 -21.68 4.03 -4.57
C ARG A 143 -21.48 3.31 -5.90
N VAL A 144 -22.31 2.30 -6.19
CA VAL A 144 -22.15 1.44 -7.36
C VAL A 144 -23.45 1.14 -8.12
N LEU A 145 -24.61 1.58 -7.60
CA LEU A 145 -25.92 1.28 -8.19
C LEU A 145 -26.63 2.54 -8.63
N CYS A 146 -27.40 2.48 -9.71
CA CYS A 146 -28.42 3.48 -10.02
C CYS A 146 -29.69 3.20 -9.20
N GLU A 147 -30.61 4.16 -9.18
CA GLU A 147 -31.90 4.07 -8.47
C GLU A 147 -32.73 2.85 -8.89
N ALA A 148 -32.86 2.61 -10.20
CA ALA A 148 -33.62 1.47 -10.71
C ALA A 148 -33.03 0.12 -10.27
N CYS A 149 -31.71 -0.06 -10.41
CA CYS A 149 -31.05 -1.30 -9.99
C CYS A 149 -31.07 -1.45 -8.46
N ALA A 150 -31.01 -0.36 -7.70
CA ALA A 150 -31.11 -0.41 -6.24
C ALA A 150 -32.50 -0.85 -5.77
N ALA A 151 -33.57 -0.46 -6.47
CA ALA A 151 -34.94 -0.89 -6.15
C ALA A 151 -35.18 -2.39 -6.44
N GLU A 152 -34.51 -2.93 -7.46
CA GLU A 152 -34.59 -4.35 -7.82
C GLU A 152 -33.72 -5.24 -6.92
N LEU A 153 -32.60 -4.70 -6.41
CA LEU A 153 -31.68 -5.37 -5.49
C LEU A 153 -32.31 -5.49 -4.10
N SER A 154 -33.30 -6.36 -4.00
CA SER A 154 -34.10 -6.46 -2.78
C SER A 154 -33.38 -7.16 -1.63
N ARG A 155 -32.29 -7.94 -1.84
CA ARG A 155 -31.70 -8.81 -0.79
C ARG A 155 -30.26 -9.31 -1.01
N GLU A 156 -29.40 -8.64 -1.77
CA GLU A 156 -27.99 -9.08 -1.77
C GLU A 156 -27.30 -8.60 -0.49
N ASP A 157 -26.94 -9.57 0.36
CA ASP A 157 -26.41 -9.29 1.69
C ASP A 157 -25.02 -8.66 1.68
N ARG A 158 -24.33 -8.49 0.53
CA ARG A 158 -22.92 -8.06 0.49
C ARG A 158 -22.59 -7.03 -0.59
N CYS A 159 -21.75 -6.06 -0.23
CA CYS A 159 -21.27 -5.03 -1.15
C CYS A 159 -20.31 -5.60 -2.20
N TYR A 160 -20.54 -5.32 -3.49
CA TYR A 160 -19.67 -5.77 -4.59
C TYR A 160 -18.21 -5.26 -4.54
N ILE A 161 -17.93 -4.17 -3.81
CA ILE A 161 -16.59 -3.57 -3.73
C ILE A 161 -15.78 -4.13 -2.57
N CYS A 162 -16.36 -4.15 -1.36
CA CYS A 162 -15.64 -4.54 -0.14
C CYS A 162 -16.14 -5.85 0.48
N ARG A 163 -17.18 -6.47 -0.08
CA ARG A 163 -17.80 -7.73 0.40
C ARG A 163 -18.34 -7.69 1.83
N ARG A 164 -18.45 -6.50 2.43
CA ARG A 164 -19.06 -6.29 3.75
C ARG A 164 -20.56 -6.46 3.66
N ASP A 165 -21.16 -6.96 4.74
CA ASP A 165 -22.60 -7.16 4.78
C ASP A 165 -23.36 -5.81 4.68
N VAL A 166 -24.50 -5.83 3.97
CA VAL A 166 -25.30 -4.65 3.64
C VAL A 166 -26.52 -4.61 4.54
N SER A 167 -26.66 -3.55 5.34
CA SER A 167 -27.85 -3.33 6.16
C SER A 167 -28.97 -2.65 5.38
N GLU A 168 -28.61 -1.71 4.51
CA GLU A 168 -29.54 -0.87 3.75
C GLU A 168 -28.88 -0.40 2.45
N VAL A 169 -29.69 -0.23 1.42
CA VAL A 169 -29.29 0.42 0.16
C VAL A 169 -29.97 1.77 0.09
N GLY A 170 -29.19 2.84 0.01
CA GLY A 170 -29.73 4.20 0.07
C GLY A 170 -29.02 5.18 -0.87
N PRO A 171 -29.63 6.34 -1.13
CA PRO A 171 -29.01 7.40 -1.90
C PRO A 171 -27.78 7.94 -1.16
N ILE A 172 -26.64 8.03 -1.86
CA ILE A 172 -25.44 8.67 -1.32
C ILE A 172 -25.33 10.05 -1.94
N THR A 173 -25.79 11.05 -1.20
CA THR A 173 -25.51 12.44 -1.54
C THR A 173 -24.02 12.67 -1.36
N ARG A 174 -23.29 12.82 -2.47
CA ARG A 174 -22.01 13.51 -2.38
C ARG A 174 -22.36 14.90 -1.85
N SER A 175 -21.67 15.36 -0.82
CA SER A 175 -21.69 16.79 -0.53
C SER A 175 -21.40 17.49 -1.86
N PRO A 176 -22.21 18.48 -2.26
CA PRO A 176 -21.98 19.18 -3.51
C PRO A 176 -20.52 19.64 -3.47
N THR A 177 -19.72 19.16 -4.43
CA THR A 177 -18.37 19.68 -4.57
C THR A 177 -18.55 21.18 -4.75
N PRO A 178 -17.90 22.03 -3.94
CA PRO A 178 -18.00 23.45 -4.13
C PRO A 178 -17.66 23.72 -5.60
N PRO A 179 -18.40 24.63 -6.28
CA PRO A 179 -18.10 24.96 -7.66
C PRO A 179 -16.59 25.24 -7.76
N PRO A 180 -15.90 24.74 -8.79
CA PRO A 180 -14.47 24.90 -8.90
C PRO A 180 -14.18 26.38 -8.71
N SER A 181 -13.40 26.72 -7.67
CA SER A 181 -12.98 28.09 -7.39
C SER A 181 -12.52 28.68 -8.72
N PRO A 182 -13.01 29.86 -9.13
CA PRO A 182 -12.62 30.44 -10.41
C PRO A 182 -11.10 30.40 -10.45
N SER A 183 -10.57 29.63 -11.40
CA SER A 183 -9.12 29.48 -11.56
C SER A 183 -8.58 30.90 -11.68
N PRO A 184 -7.57 31.31 -10.90
CA PRO A 184 -7.02 32.65 -11.04
C PRO A 184 -6.65 32.82 -12.51
N SER A 185 -7.38 33.70 -13.18
CA SER A 185 -7.07 34.09 -14.55
C SER A 185 -5.61 34.45 -14.59
N SER A 186 -4.87 33.85 -15.52
CA SER A 186 -3.40 33.83 -15.58
C SER A 186 -2.74 35.20 -15.83
N SER A 187 -3.39 36.31 -15.45
CA SER A 187 -2.97 37.67 -15.76
C SER A 187 -2.17 38.38 -14.67
N GLU A 188 -2.12 37.89 -13.43
CA GLU A 188 -1.44 38.62 -12.34
C GLU A 188 -0.64 37.67 -11.43
N VAL A 189 0.38 37.02 -11.98
CA VAL A 189 1.53 36.61 -11.17
C VAL A 189 2.49 37.79 -11.10
N GLU A 190 2.23 38.70 -10.16
CA GLU A 190 3.21 39.73 -9.80
C GLU A 190 4.42 39.00 -9.20
N PHE A 191 5.51 38.97 -9.96
CA PHE A 191 6.76 38.33 -9.62
C PHE A 191 7.37 39.11 -8.46
N VAL A 192 7.12 38.70 -7.22
CA VAL A 192 7.81 39.29 -6.08
C VAL A 192 9.25 38.79 -6.12
N GLU A 193 10.16 39.63 -6.59
CA GLU A 193 11.60 39.38 -6.49
C GLU A 193 11.97 39.21 -5.01
N VAL A 194 12.18 37.96 -4.60
CA VAL A 194 12.77 37.64 -3.30
C VAL A 194 14.24 37.99 -3.40
N ALA A 195 14.60 39.16 -2.90
CA ALA A 195 15.99 39.55 -2.71
C ALA A 195 16.71 38.46 -1.91
N SER A 196 17.65 37.79 -2.59
CA SER A 196 18.54 36.80 -2.00
C SER A 196 19.49 37.51 -1.04
N SER A 197 19.13 37.52 0.23
CA SER A 197 20.02 37.93 1.31
C SER A 197 21.12 36.87 1.46
N ALA A 198 22.33 37.24 1.07
CA ALA A 198 23.53 36.43 1.19
C ALA A 198 23.75 36.01 2.65
N ILE A 199 23.75 34.70 2.89
CA ILE A 199 24.22 34.10 4.13
C ILE A 199 25.73 33.93 3.98
N THR A 200 26.51 34.84 4.54
CA THR A 200 27.96 34.65 4.71
C THR A 200 28.18 33.76 5.91
N VAL A 201 28.53 32.50 5.69
CA VAL A 201 29.07 31.61 6.71
C VAL A 201 30.55 31.94 6.90
N SER A 202 30.88 32.47 8.07
CA SER A 202 32.27 32.66 8.50
C SER A 202 32.80 31.33 9.03
N ASP A 203 33.84 30.82 8.37
CA ASP A 203 34.58 29.63 8.76
C ASP A 203 35.63 30.02 9.83
N ASP A 204 35.34 29.71 11.09
CA ASP A 204 36.26 29.92 12.22
C ASP A 204 37.00 28.61 12.51
N SER A 205 37.98 28.30 11.65
CA SER A 205 38.92 27.20 11.85
C SER A 205 40.17 27.72 12.57
N GLN A 206 40.20 27.64 13.90
CA GLN A 206 41.43 27.85 14.66
C GLN A 206 42.23 26.54 14.79
N PRO A 207 43.54 26.52 14.46
CA PRO A 207 44.38 25.36 14.66
C PRO A 207 44.71 25.15 16.14
N ILE A 208 44.67 23.90 16.57
CA ILE A 208 45.11 23.46 17.90
C ILE A 208 46.62 23.21 17.79
N ASP A 209 47.43 24.06 18.44
CA ASP A 209 48.86 23.82 18.65
C ASP A 209 49.05 22.67 19.64
N VAL A 210 49.92 21.71 19.27
CA VAL A 210 50.33 20.53 20.06
C VAL A 210 51.78 20.67 20.48
#